data_AF-J9B0E3-F1
#
_entry.id   AF-J9B0E3-F1
#
_cell.length_a   1.000
_cell.length_b   1.000
_cell.length_c   1.000
_cell.angle_alpha   90.00
_cell.angle_beta   90.00
_cell.angle_gamma   90.00
#
_symmetry.space_group_name_H-M   'P 1'
#
loop_
_entity.id
_entity.type
_entity.pdbx_description
1 polymer ?
#
loop_
_entity_poly.entity_id
_entity_poly.type
_entity_poly.pdbx_seq_one_letter_code
_entity_poly.pdbx_strand_id
1 'polypeptide(L)'
;MDTVNSSESPQKIESKDYAGNCSSEIEPSNEECEEALKKFVQITKTDEACAHFFLQDFNWQLQANRFFSYTLETKGETNSTEASSQFLTSEPDDDFSLTVISWNIDGLDENNLTIRFTAVCYIISKISADVVFLQEMTPNLVPQIRKNLSGEYSILVATPNLPYFTVVLLKPFIELISHKAIPYRRSGMGRSMQLVETSLRGRKVMLLNTHLESMKEHSDIRLTQIQECFKQLVEWDDGKTVIVFGGDLNARDSE
;
A
#
# COMPACT_ATOMS: atom_id res chain seq x y z
N MET A 1 50.87 -36.50 1.21
CA MET A 1 52.21 -36.27 0.66
C MET A 1 52.16 -36.67 -0.79
N ASP A 2 52.53 -35.72 -1.65
CA ASP A 2 52.94 -35.89 -3.06
C ASP A 2 51.85 -36.34 -4.05
N THR A 3 51.68 -35.80 -5.26
CA THR A 3 52.33 -34.72 -6.01
C THR A 3 51.41 -34.41 -7.21
N VAL A 4 51.48 -33.17 -7.69
CA VAL A 4 50.90 -32.66 -8.94
C VAL A 4 51.72 -33.16 -10.14
N ASN A 5 51.10 -33.55 -11.27
CA ASN A 5 51.37 -32.97 -12.61
C ASN A 5 50.63 -33.64 -13.80
N SER A 6 49.87 -32.78 -14.49
CA SER A 6 50.05 -32.37 -15.90
C SER A 6 49.78 -33.28 -17.11
N SER A 7 49.24 -32.57 -18.11
CA SER A 7 49.30 -32.70 -19.59
C SER A 7 48.44 -33.76 -20.30
N GLU A 8 47.48 -33.30 -21.13
CA GLU A 8 47.62 -33.23 -22.59
C GLU A 8 46.34 -32.65 -23.27
N SER A 9 46.51 -31.64 -24.12
CA SER A 9 45.57 -31.22 -25.18
C SER A 9 45.77 -32.12 -26.43
N PRO A 10 45.14 -31.94 -27.61
CA PRO A 10 43.92 -31.21 -28.04
C PRO A 10 42.99 -32.09 -28.94
N GLN A 11 41.77 -31.65 -29.31
CA GLN A 11 41.22 -31.91 -30.67
C GLN A 11 39.92 -31.16 -30.99
N LYS A 12 39.92 -30.48 -32.14
CA LYS A 12 38.77 -29.94 -32.86
C LYS A 12 37.93 -31.08 -33.46
N ILE A 13 36.61 -31.01 -33.35
CA ILE A 13 35.66 -31.65 -34.28
C ILE A 13 34.57 -30.63 -34.64
N GLU A 14 34.36 -30.45 -35.94
CA GLU A 14 33.39 -29.55 -36.55
C GLU A 14 31.95 -30.10 -36.55
N SER A 15 31.02 -29.14 -36.47
CA SER A 15 29.67 -29.09 -37.08
C SER A 15 28.57 -30.04 -36.57
N LYS A 16 27.49 -29.41 -36.07
CA LYS A 16 26.12 -29.66 -36.55
C LYS A 16 25.19 -28.55 -36.09
N ASP A 17 24.63 -27.85 -37.06
CA ASP A 17 23.49 -26.95 -36.89
C ASP A 17 22.34 -27.68 -36.20
N TYR A 18 21.90 -27.13 -35.06
CA TYR A 18 20.55 -27.32 -34.56
C TYR A 18 19.95 -25.93 -34.37
N ALA A 19 19.17 -25.51 -35.35
CA ALA A 19 18.24 -24.41 -35.23
C ALA A 19 17.18 -24.81 -34.18
N GLY A 20 17.44 -24.45 -32.93
CA GLY A 20 16.44 -24.40 -31.87
C GLY A 20 16.06 -22.94 -31.67
N ASN A 21 14.87 -22.58 -32.16
CA ASN A 21 14.24 -21.29 -31.95
C ASN A 21 14.07 -21.03 -30.44
N CYS A 22 14.98 -20.25 -29.86
CA CYS A 22 14.83 -19.71 -28.51
C CYS A 22 14.72 -18.20 -28.68
N SER A 23 13.51 -17.68 -28.55
CA SER A 23 13.28 -16.24 -28.47
C SER A 23 13.92 -15.75 -27.18
N SER A 24 15.20 -15.39 -27.25
CA SER A 24 15.89 -14.69 -26.19
C SER A 24 15.28 -13.29 -26.10
N GLU A 25 14.53 -13.03 -25.04
CA GLU A 25 14.22 -11.66 -24.63
C GLU A 25 15.56 -10.97 -24.38
N ILE A 26 15.94 -10.07 -25.30
CA ILE A 26 17.18 -9.30 -25.20
C ILE A 26 16.94 -8.28 -24.09
N GLU A 27 17.63 -8.44 -22.95
CA GLU A 27 17.62 -7.43 -21.90
C GLU A 27 18.21 -6.12 -22.46
N PRO A 28 17.52 -4.98 -22.28
CA PRO A 28 17.98 -3.70 -22.80
C PRO A 28 19.29 -3.27 -22.13
N SER A 29 20.17 -2.63 -22.89
CA SER A 29 21.45 -2.13 -22.38
C SER A 29 21.25 -0.96 -21.41
N ASN A 30 22.23 -0.73 -20.54
CA ASN A 30 22.18 0.36 -19.55
C ASN A 30 21.98 1.74 -20.21
N GLU A 31 22.55 1.96 -21.40
CA GLU A 31 22.41 3.20 -22.16
C GLU A 31 20.97 3.40 -22.66
N GLU A 32 20.32 2.34 -23.13
CA GLU A 32 18.92 2.35 -23.57
C GLU A 32 17.96 2.60 -22.39
N CYS A 33 18.27 2.03 -21.23
CA CYS A 33 17.51 2.25 -20.00
C CYS A 33 17.57 3.72 -19.54
N GLU A 34 18.75 4.33 -19.55
CA GLU A 34 18.93 5.74 -19.19
C GLU A 34 18.24 6.70 -20.18
N GLU A 35 18.27 6.38 -21.48
CA GLU A 35 17.60 7.18 -22.50
C GLU A 35 16.07 7.09 -22.37
N ALA A 36 15.53 5.89 -22.12
CA ALA A 36 14.11 5.68 -21.88
C ALA A 36 13.64 6.44 -20.63
N LEU A 37 14.43 6.44 -19.56
CA LEU A 37 14.12 7.15 -18.31
C LEU A 37 14.02 8.66 -18.52
N LYS A 38 15.02 9.26 -19.19
CA LYS A 38 15.03 10.70 -19.51
C LYS A 38 13.84 11.09 -20.39
N LYS A 39 13.52 10.29 -21.41
CA LYS A 39 12.38 10.53 -22.31
C LYS A 39 11.06 10.41 -21.56
N PHE A 40 10.92 9.42 -20.67
CA PHE A 40 9.70 9.21 -19.91
C PHE A 40 9.41 10.38 -18.96
N VAL A 41 10.41 10.81 -18.19
CA VAL A 41 10.33 12.01 -17.32
C VAL A 41 9.92 13.24 -18.13
N GLN A 42 10.52 13.44 -19.30
CA GLN A 42 10.23 14.60 -20.14
C GLN A 42 8.80 14.60 -20.68
N ILE A 43 8.27 13.44 -21.06
CA ILE A 43 6.92 13.27 -21.63
C ILE A 43 5.85 13.39 -20.55
N THR A 44 6.03 12.68 -19.44
CA THR A 44 5.02 12.54 -18.37
C THR A 44 5.09 13.64 -17.31
N LYS A 45 6.20 14.40 -17.29
CA LYS A 45 6.52 15.41 -16.26
C LYS A 45 6.61 14.84 -14.84
N THR A 46 6.91 13.55 -14.70
CA THR A 46 7.17 12.88 -13.42
C THR A 46 8.65 12.96 -13.03
N ASP A 47 9.02 12.41 -11.87
CA ASP A 47 10.42 12.24 -11.47
C ASP A 47 11.06 10.95 -12.01
N GLU A 48 12.38 10.85 -11.88
CA GLU A 48 13.20 9.72 -12.33
C GLU A 48 12.87 8.40 -11.61
N ALA A 49 12.40 8.46 -10.36
CA ALA A 49 12.01 7.27 -9.60
C ALA A 49 10.72 6.66 -10.16
N CYS A 50 9.73 7.50 -10.46
CA CYS A 50 8.50 7.12 -11.14
C CYS A 50 8.78 6.54 -12.55
N ALA A 51 9.71 7.16 -13.28
CA ALA A 51 10.11 6.69 -14.60
C ALA A 51 10.83 5.33 -14.57
N HIS A 52 11.79 5.16 -13.66
CA HIS A 52 12.49 3.89 -13.47
C HIS A 52 11.52 2.76 -13.10
N PHE A 53 10.57 3.06 -12.20
CA PHE A 53 9.59 2.12 -11.73
C PHE A 53 8.59 1.69 -12.82
N PHE A 54 8.16 2.61 -13.67
CA PHE A 54 7.26 2.29 -14.78
C PHE A 54 8.00 1.51 -15.89
N LEU A 55 9.21 1.92 -16.25
CA LEU A 55 9.92 1.36 -17.39
C LEU A 55 10.43 -0.06 -17.16
N GLN A 56 10.84 -0.42 -15.94
CA GLN A 56 11.27 -1.79 -15.62
C GLN A 56 10.15 -2.82 -15.86
N ASP A 57 8.88 -2.45 -15.69
CA ASP A 57 7.72 -3.34 -15.87
C ASP A 57 7.30 -3.48 -17.35
N PHE A 58 7.87 -2.68 -18.25
CA PHE A 58 7.58 -2.71 -19.69
C PHE A 58 8.84 -2.93 -20.54
N ASN A 59 9.81 -3.66 -20.01
CA ASN A 59 11.09 -3.95 -20.68
C ASN A 59 11.75 -2.69 -21.24
N TRP A 60 11.67 -1.59 -20.48
CA TRP A 60 12.20 -0.27 -20.84
C TRP A 60 11.63 0.34 -22.13
N GLN A 61 10.47 -0.14 -22.59
CA GLN A 61 9.76 0.42 -23.72
C GLN A 61 8.93 1.64 -23.31
N LEU A 62 9.07 2.73 -24.06
CA LEU A 62 8.33 3.98 -23.84
C LEU A 62 6.85 3.83 -24.20
N GLN A 63 6.03 3.54 -23.19
CA GLN A 63 4.56 3.41 -23.31
C GLN A 63 3.83 4.55 -22.58
N ALA A 64 4.21 5.80 -22.87
CA ALA A 64 3.66 6.98 -22.19
C ALA A 64 2.14 7.12 -22.32
N ASN A 65 1.54 6.67 -23.43
CA ASN A 65 0.08 6.66 -23.59
C ASN A 65 -0.62 5.78 -22.55
N ARG A 66 0.02 4.69 -22.14
CA ARG A 66 -0.50 3.78 -21.10
C ARG A 66 -0.36 4.40 -19.71
N PHE A 67 0.69 5.16 -19.47
CA PHE A 67 0.79 6.01 -18.28
C PHE A 67 -0.32 7.07 -18.25
N PHE A 68 -0.60 7.69 -19.40
CA PHE A 68 -1.68 8.68 -19.50
C PHE A 68 -3.08 8.06 -19.40
N SER A 69 -3.32 6.85 -19.90
CA SER A 69 -4.63 6.20 -19.72
C SER A 69 -4.96 5.94 -18.25
N TYR A 70 -3.98 5.50 -17.45
CA TYR A 70 -4.17 5.36 -16.00
C TYR A 70 -4.41 6.71 -15.29
N THR A 71 -3.84 7.81 -15.80
CA THR A 71 -4.03 9.16 -15.23
C THR A 71 -5.23 9.91 -15.80
N LEU A 72 -5.79 9.49 -16.93
CA LEU A 72 -7.00 10.05 -17.56
C LEU A 72 -8.27 9.33 -17.12
N GLU A 73 -8.22 8.03 -16.86
CA GLU A 73 -9.32 7.29 -16.20
C GLU A 73 -9.63 7.86 -14.81
N THR A 74 -8.69 8.59 -14.21
CA THR A 74 -8.87 9.32 -12.93
C THR A 74 -9.31 10.78 -13.11
N LYS A 75 -9.55 11.29 -14.34
CA LYS A 75 -9.73 12.73 -14.63
C LYS A 75 -10.82 13.17 -15.65
N GLY A 76 -11.87 12.38 -15.93
CA GLY A 76 -13.06 12.87 -16.69
C GLY A 76 -14.36 12.73 -15.88
N GLU A 77 -15.36 13.61 -15.87
CA GLU A 77 -15.73 14.75 -16.73
C GLU A 77 -16.64 15.74 -15.95
N THR A 78 -16.69 17.02 -16.30
CA THR A 78 -17.91 17.84 -16.15
C THR A 78 -17.89 19.08 -17.05
N ASN A 79 -18.87 19.17 -17.94
CA ASN A 79 -19.31 20.39 -18.61
C ASN A 79 -20.69 20.83 -18.03
N SER A 80 -20.96 22.13 -18.14
CA SER A 80 -21.81 22.99 -17.32
C SER A 80 -23.33 22.98 -17.55
N THR A 81 -24.06 23.51 -16.53
CA THR A 81 -25.38 24.20 -16.51
C THR A 81 -26.65 23.35 -16.81
N GLU A 82 -27.81 23.45 -16.15
CA GLU A 82 -28.50 24.53 -15.40
C GLU A 82 -29.57 23.92 -14.44
N ALA A 83 -30.12 24.71 -13.52
CA ALA A 83 -30.98 24.32 -12.40
C ALA A 83 -32.46 24.02 -12.74
N SER A 84 -33.08 23.05 -12.06
CA SER A 84 -34.44 23.18 -11.52
C SER A 84 -34.75 22.10 -10.47
N SER A 85 -35.35 22.55 -9.38
CA SER A 85 -35.72 21.83 -8.17
C SER A 85 -36.87 20.82 -8.38
N GLN A 86 -36.64 19.56 -8.02
CA GLN A 86 -37.70 18.63 -7.65
C GLN A 86 -37.17 17.50 -6.76
N PHE A 87 -37.96 17.17 -5.75
CA PHE A 87 -37.72 16.18 -4.70
C PHE A 87 -37.19 14.85 -5.26
N LEU A 88 -35.95 14.51 -4.91
CA LEU A 88 -35.37 13.21 -5.22
C LEU A 88 -35.51 12.29 -4.01
N THR A 89 -36.41 11.32 -4.13
CA THR A 89 -36.22 10.01 -3.52
C THR A 89 -34.82 9.53 -3.89
N SER A 90 -33.93 9.38 -2.91
CA SER A 90 -32.53 9.02 -3.16
C SER A 90 -32.48 7.61 -3.75
N GLU A 91 -32.22 7.54 -5.05
CA GLU A 91 -31.58 6.38 -5.68
C GLU A 91 -30.37 5.97 -4.83
N PRO A 92 -30.03 4.68 -4.72
CA PRO A 92 -28.77 4.26 -4.12
C PRO A 92 -27.64 5.02 -4.83
N ASP A 93 -26.75 5.60 -4.04
CA ASP A 93 -25.63 6.37 -4.54
C ASP A 93 -24.64 5.45 -5.26
N ASP A 94 -24.87 5.27 -6.55
CA ASP A 94 -24.18 4.31 -7.42
C ASP A 94 -22.72 4.71 -7.71
N ASP A 95 -22.25 5.84 -7.17
CA ASP A 95 -20.92 6.43 -7.43
C ASP A 95 -19.98 6.49 -6.21
N PHE A 96 -20.39 6.05 -5.01
CA PHE A 96 -19.47 5.95 -3.86
C PHE A 96 -18.82 4.57 -3.77
N SER A 97 -17.54 4.51 -4.14
CA SER A 97 -16.67 3.37 -3.90
C SER A 97 -15.52 3.73 -2.97
N LEU A 98 -15.23 2.85 -2.02
CA LEU A 98 -14.05 2.95 -1.16
C LEU A 98 -13.41 1.56 -1.05
N THR A 99 -12.15 1.44 -1.47
CA THR A 99 -11.36 0.21 -1.35
C THR A 99 -10.45 0.30 -0.13
N VAL A 100 -10.46 -0.74 0.69
CA VAL A 100 -9.69 -0.79 1.94
C VAL A 100 -8.91 -2.10 2.00
N ILE A 101 -7.62 -2.00 2.29
CA ILE A 101 -6.78 -3.15 2.67
C ILE A 101 -6.47 -3.06 4.15
N SER A 102 -6.44 -4.19 4.84
CA SER A 102 -5.85 -4.30 6.17
C SER A 102 -4.80 -5.39 6.19
N TRP A 103 -3.61 -5.09 6.71
CA TRP A 103 -2.49 -6.02 6.73
C TRP A 103 -1.62 -5.83 7.99
N ASN A 104 -1.55 -6.86 8.83
CA ASN A 104 -0.47 -7.00 9.80
C ASN A 104 0.80 -7.44 9.06
N ILE A 105 1.80 -6.56 9.01
CA ILE A 105 3.00 -6.76 8.20
C ILE A 105 4.13 -7.47 8.95
N ASP A 106 3.91 -7.79 10.23
CA ASP A 106 4.88 -8.47 11.10
C ASP A 106 6.26 -7.79 11.06
N GLY A 107 6.29 -6.47 11.31
CA GLY A 107 7.54 -5.69 11.32
C GLY A 107 8.45 -5.98 12.52
N LEU A 108 7.95 -6.78 13.47
CA LEU A 108 8.70 -7.26 14.63
C LEU A 108 9.62 -8.44 14.29
N ASP A 109 9.31 -9.21 13.24
CA ASP A 109 10.21 -10.26 12.76
C ASP A 109 11.32 -9.68 11.89
N GLU A 110 12.55 -9.72 12.42
CA GLU A 110 13.74 -9.22 11.76
C GLU A 110 14.17 -10.10 10.56
N ASN A 111 13.68 -11.34 10.46
CA ASN A 111 14.05 -12.26 9.39
C ASN A 111 13.61 -11.73 8.02
N ASN A 112 14.59 -11.38 7.19
CA ASN A 112 14.40 -10.82 5.85
C ASN A 112 13.53 -9.55 5.83
N LEU A 113 13.49 -8.79 6.93
CA LEU A 113 12.57 -7.68 7.14
C LEU A 113 12.60 -6.67 5.98
N THR A 114 13.78 -6.25 5.54
CA THR A 114 13.90 -5.27 4.43
C THR A 114 13.30 -5.79 3.11
N ILE A 115 13.51 -7.07 2.79
CA ILE A 115 13.01 -7.69 1.55
C ILE A 115 11.48 -7.82 1.64
N ARG A 116 10.98 -8.40 2.73
CA ARG A 116 9.54 -8.52 3.00
C ARG A 116 8.84 -7.17 2.93
N PHE A 117 9.39 -6.17 3.61
CA PHE A 117 8.76 -4.86 3.68
C PHE A 117 8.79 -4.13 2.33
N THR A 118 9.85 -4.32 1.54
CA THR A 118 9.87 -3.82 0.16
C THR A 118 8.77 -4.47 -0.68
N ALA A 119 8.57 -5.79 -0.55
CA ALA A 119 7.47 -6.49 -1.22
C ALA A 119 6.09 -6.01 -0.75
N VAL A 120 5.91 -5.74 0.55
CA VAL A 120 4.69 -5.13 1.10
C VAL A 120 4.39 -3.79 0.42
N CYS A 121 5.38 -2.88 0.35
CA CYS A 121 5.19 -1.59 -0.33
C CYS A 121 4.83 -1.77 -1.81
N TYR A 122 5.48 -2.70 -2.51
CA TYR A 122 5.17 -3.00 -3.91
C TYR A 122 3.72 -3.49 -4.08
N ILE A 123 3.27 -4.42 -3.23
CA ILE A 123 1.91 -4.95 -3.29
C ILE A 123 0.88 -3.84 -3.02
N ILE A 124 1.14 -2.96 -2.05
CA ILE A 124 0.28 -1.81 -1.75
C ILE A 124 0.16 -0.86 -2.95
N SER A 125 1.29 -0.50 -3.57
CA SER A 125 1.31 0.35 -4.77
C SER A 125 0.55 -0.31 -5.93
N LYS A 126 0.76 -1.61 -6.15
CA LYS A 126 0.11 -2.38 -7.21
C LYS A 126 -1.40 -2.53 -7.04
N ILE A 127 -1.88 -2.85 -5.82
CA ILE A 127 -3.32 -2.95 -5.57
C ILE A 127 -3.95 -1.55 -5.58
N SER A 128 -3.21 -0.52 -5.15
CA SER A 128 -3.63 0.88 -5.21
C SER A 128 -4.96 1.16 -4.49
N ALA A 129 -5.21 0.49 -3.37
CA ALA A 129 -6.42 0.72 -2.57
C ALA A 129 -6.48 2.17 -2.05
N ASP A 130 -7.70 2.66 -1.80
CA ASP A 130 -7.92 4.05 -1.38
C ASP A 130 -7.41 4.29 0.04
N VAL A 131 -7.57 3.28 0.90
CA VAL A 131 -7.13 3.27 2.30
C VAL A 131 -6.38 1.97 2.59
N VAL A 132 -5.27 2.05 3.33
CA VAL A 132 -4.56 0.87 3.83
C VAL A 132 -4.34 0.99 5.34
N PHE A 133 -4.79 -0.03 6.07
CA PHE A 133 -4.54 -0.23 7.49
C PHE A 133 -3.35 -1.16 7.66
N LEU A 134 -2.29 -0.70 8.30
CA LEU A 134 -1.13 -1.53 8.65
C LEU A 134 -1.02 -1.69 10.16
N GLN A 135 -0.67 -2.90 10.59
CA GLN A 135 -0.33 -3.24 11.98
C GLN A 135 1.11 -3.77 12.05
N GLU A 136 1.70 -3.70 13.24
CA GLU A 136 3.11 -4.10 13.51
C GLU A 136 4.15 -3.34 12.66
N MET A 137 3.86 -2.08 12.34
CA MET A 137 4.88 -1.16 11.82
C MET A 137 5.84 -0.76 12.93
N THR A 138 7.14 -0.70 12.63
CA THR A 138 8.20 -0.32 13.57
C THR A 138 8.86 1.00 13.17
N PRO A 139 9.51 1.74 14.09
CA PRO A 139 10.18 3.00 13.78
C PRO A 139 11.19 2.93 12.63
N ASN A 140 11.95 1.84 12.51
CA ASN A 140 12.96 1.65 11.47
C ASN A 140 12.36 1.47 10.06
N LEU A 141 11.09 1.09 9.95
CA LEU A 141 10.40 0.96 8.66
C LEU A 141 9.78 2.28 8.16
N VAL A 142 9.62 3.28 9.04
CA VAL A 142 9.01 4.57 8.69
C VAL A 142 9.76 5.31 7.58
N PRO A 143 11.11 5.41 7.59
CA PRO A 143 11.83 6.00 6.47
C PRO A 143 11.61 5.25 5.16
N GLN A 144 11.53 3.92 5.20
CA GLN A 144 11.38 3.08 4.03
C GLN A 144 9.97 3.20 3.41
N ILE A 145 8.91 3.19 4.22
CA ILE A 145 7.55 3.39 3.70
C ILE A 145 7.37 4.80 3.14
N ARG A 146 7.98 5.81 3.77
CA ARG A 146 7.98 7.18 3.25
C ARG A 146 8.70 7.27 1.91
N LYS A 147 9.88 6.67 1.80
CA LYS A 147 10.62 6.62 0.54
C LYS A 147 9.80 5.97 -0.58
N ASN A 148 9.11 4.88 -0.27
CA ASN A 148 8.47 4.05 -1.29
C ASN A 148 7.05 4.51 -1.65
N LEU A 149 6.29 5.09 -0.71
CA LEU A 149 4.85 5.34 -0.88
C LEU A 149 4.40 6.80 -0.69
N SER A 150 5.26 7.74 -0.29
CA SER A 150 4.83 9.14 -0.09
C SER A 150 4.38 9.85 -1.38
N GLY A 151 4.79 9.35 -2.55
CA GLY A 151 4.29 9.86 -3.84
C GLY A 151 2.84 9.46 -4.14
N GLU A 152 2.34 8.42 -3.47
CA GLU A 152 1.02 7.84 -3.73
C GLU A 152 0.05 7.95 -2.54
N TYR A 153 0.57 8.11 -1.32
CA TYR A 153 -0.22 8.08 -0.10
C TYR A 153 0.26 9.11 0.93
N SER A 154 -0.69 9.68 1.66
CA SER A 154 -0.43 10.28 2.97
C SER A 154 -0.23 9.18 4.01
N ILE A 155 0.82 9.28 4.82
CA ILE A 155 1.23 8.24 5.78
C ILE A 155 0.97 8.73 7.20
N LEU A 156 -0.05 8.16 7.85
CA LEU A 156 -0.49 8.54 9.20
C LEU A 156 0.00 7.52 10.22
N VAL A 157 0.93 7.93 11.08
CA VAL A 157 1.55 7.05 12.10
C VAL A 157 0.90 7.28 13.46
N ALA A 158 0.36 6.22 14.08
CA ALA A 158 -0.39 6.35 15.34
C ALA A 158 0.49 6.77 16.54
N THR A 159 1.44 5.92 16.91
CA THR A 159 2.23 6.06 18.15
C THR A 159 3.73 5.87 17.87
N PRO A 160 4.39 6.82 17.18
CA PRO A 160 5.76 6.65 16.66
C PRO A 160 6.84 6.45 17.73
N ASN A 161 6.52 6.76 18.99
CA ASN A 161 7.44 6.61 20.13
C ASN A 161 7.39 5.20 20.76
N LEU A 162 6.51 4.31 20.28
CA LEU A 162 6.43 2.92 20.75
C LEU A 162 7.27 1.99 19.86
N PRO A 163 7.67 0.81 20.37
CA PRO A 163 8.49 -0.14 19.60
C PRO A 163 7.82 -0.61 18.29
N TYR A 164 6.49 -0.66 18.29
CA TYR A 164 5.67 -0.87 17.10
C TYR A 164 4.32 -0.17 17.26
N PHE A 165 3.63 0.03 16.15
CA PHE A 165 2.40 0.80 16.07
C PHE A 165 1.61 0.47 14.80
N THR A 166 0.43 1.08 14.69
CA THR A 166 -0.38 1.04 13.46
C THR A 166 -0.09 2.24 12.56
N VAL A 167 -0.36 2.06 11.27
CA VAL A 167 -0.28 3.12 10.25
C VAL A 167 -1.56 3.10 9.40
N VAL A 168 -2.02 4.27 8.99
CA VAL A 168 -3.06 4.42 7.95
C VAL A 168 -2.43 5.11 6.74
N LEU A 169 -2.58 4.52 5.56
CA LEU A 169 -2.25 5.14 4.28
C LEU A 169 -3.53 5.65 3.63
N LEU A 170 -3.51 6.89 3.14
CA LEU A 170 -4.65 7.51 2.46
C LEU A 170 -4.26 8.02 1.08
N LYS A 171 -5.06 7.72 0.05
CA LYS A 171 -4.89 8.35 -1.26
C LYS A 171 -5.09 9.88 -1.18
N PRO A 172 -4.35 10.69 -1.96
CA PRO A 172 -4.37 12.15 -1.88
C PRO A 172 -5.72 12.82 -2.15
N PHE A 173 -6.64 12.14 -2.86
CA PHE A 173 -7.98 12.66 -3.11
C PHE A 173 -8.94 12.46 -1.92
N ILE A 174 -8.54 11.72 -0.89
CA ILE A 174 -9.26 11.64 0.38
C ILE A 174 -8.78 12.81 1.25
N GLU A 175 -9.68 13.71 1.58
CA GLU A 175 -9.37 14.85 2.44
C GLU A 175 -9.22 14.38 3.89
N LEU A 176 -8.05 14.63 4.49
CA LEU A 176 -7.81 14.39 5.90
C LEU A 176 -8.33 15.56 6.74
N ILE A 177 -9.25 15.29 7.66
CA ILE A 177 -9.81 16.28 8.59
C ILE A 177 -9.10 16.19 9.96
N SER A 178 -9.01 15.00 10.54
CA SER A 178 -8.35 14.79 11.82
C SER A 178 -7.71 13.41 11.94
N HIS A 179 -6.65 13.30 12.74
CA HIS A 179 -5.95 12.05 13.03
C HIS A 179 -5.52 12.04 14.49
N LYS A 180 -5.92 10.99 15.23
CA LYS A 180 -5.55 10.77 16.63
C LYS A 180 -5.32 9.29 16.91
N ALA A 181 -4.45 9.00 17.88
CA ALA A 181 -4.28 7.67 18.43
C ALA A 181 -4.64 7.68 19.91
N ILE A 182 -5.56 6.81 20.32
CA ILE A 182 -6.01 6.68 21.71
C ILE A 182 -5.46 5.37 22.28
N PRO A 183 -4.49 5.40 23.20
CA PRO A 183 -3.97 4.19 23.83
C PRO A 183 -5.04 3.47 24.65
N TYR A 184 -5.09 2.14 24.57
CA TYR A 184 -5.93 1.35 25.46
C TYR A 184 -5.26 1.25 26.83
N ARG A 185 -5.93 1.75 27.87
CA ARG A 185 -5.34 1.84 29.22
C ARG A 185 -4.94 0.49 29.81
N ARG A 186 -5.66 -0.58 29.47
CA ARG A 186 -5.41 -1.94 29.96
C ARG A 186 -4.40 -2.72 29.12
N SER A 187 -3.91 -2.15 28.01
CA SER A 187 -3.00 -2.89 27.13
C SER A 187 -1.62 -3.06 27.76
N GLY A 188 -1.10 -4.28 27.72
CA GLY A 188 0.30 -4.57 28.07
C GLY A 188 1.23 -4.47 26.86
N MET A 189 0.67 -4.42 25.66
CA MET A 189 1.38 -4.51 24.38
C MET A 189 1.44 -3.17 23.61
N GLY A 190 1.12 -2.05 24.26
CA GLY A 190 1.19 -0.73 23.62
C GLY A 190 0.11 -0.48 22.56
N ARG A 191 -1.04 -1.16 22.67
CA ARG A 191 -2.11 -1.08 21.67
C ARG A 191 -2.88 0.24 21.73
N SER A 192 -3.40 0.69 20.60
CA SER A 192 -4.21 1.91 20.50
C SER A 192 -5.31 1.80 19.44
N MET A 193 -6.34 2.64 19.57
CA MET A 193 -7.27 2.97 18.49
C MET A 193 -6.70 4.10 17.66
N GLN A 194 -6.36 3.86 16.39
CA GLN A 194 -6.00 4.90 15.45
C GLN A 194 -7.26 5.38 14.72
N LEU A 195 -7.65 6.61 15.03
CA LEU A 195 -8.87 7.25 14.55
C LEU A 195 -8.49 8.29 13.49
N VAL A 196 -9.10 8.18 12.32
CA VAL A 196 -8.91 9.13 11.22
C VAL A 196 -10.27 9.59 10.71
N GLU A 197 -10.49 10.89 10.75
CA GLU A 197 -11.67 11.54 10.18
C GLU A 197 -11.30 12.09 8.80
N THR A 198 -12.08 11.73 7.79
CA THR A 198 -11.83 12.12 6.41
C THR A 198 -13.11 12.55 5.69
N SER A 199 -12.94 13.17 4.54
CA SER A 199 -14.00 13.51 3.59
C SER A 199 -13.64 12.93 2.21
N LEU A 200 -14.57 12.18 1.62
CA LEU A 200 -14.44 11.63 0.28
C LEU A 200 -15.69 12.03 -0.53
N ARG A 201 -15.49 12.81 -1.60
CA ARG A 201 -16.57 13.32 -2.45
C ARG A 201 -17.69 14.01 -1.65
N GLY A 202 -17.31 14.78 -0.62
CA GLY A 202 -18.26 15.50 0.25
C GLY A 202 -18.96 14.63 1.30
N ARG A 203 -18.60 13.33 1.42
CA ARG A 203 -19.10 12.42 2.46
C ARG A 203 -18.10 12.27 3.57
N LYS A 204 -18.58 12.34 4.81
CA LYS A 204 -17.78 12.03 5.99
C LYS A 204 -17.48 10.54 6.04
N VAL A 205 -16.20 10.20 6.14
CA VAL A 205 -15.72 8.83 6.32
C VAL A 205 -14.88 8.77 7.60
N MET A 206 -15.17 7.82 8.46
CA MET A 206 -14.44 7.59 9.71
C MET A 206 -13.71 6.26 9.64
N LEU A 207 -12.41 6.29 9.89
CA LEU A 207 -11.55 5.11 9.84
C LEU A 207 -11.04 4.80 11.24
N LEU A 208 -11.24 3.56 11.68
CA LEU A 208 -10.68 3.02 12.92
C LEU A 208 -9.80 1.83 12.55
N ASN A 209 -8.48 2.05 12.60
CA ASN A 209 -7.48 0.99 12.53
C ASN A 209 -7.01 0.64 13.94
N THR A 210 -6.86 -0.64 14.24
CA THR A 210 -6.31 -1.08 15.52
C THR A 210 -5.60 -2.43 15.41
N HIS A 211 -4.77 -2.73 16.42
CA HIS A 211 -4.20 -4.05 16.63
C HIS A 211 -4.55 -4.47 18.06
N LEU A 212 -5.59 -5.29 18.24
CA LEU A 212 -6.08 -5.65 19.57
C LEU A 212 -5.20 -6.70 20.25
N GLU A 213 -5.25 -6.75 21.58
CA GLU A 213 -4.39 -7.57 22.44
C GLU A 213 -4.26 -9.00 21.92
N SER A 214 -3.02 -9.40 21.66
CA SER A 214 -2.71 -10.71 21.06
C SER A 214 -2.76 -11.83 22.09
N MET A 215 -2.64 -13.06 21.59
CA MET A 215 -2.67 -14.30 22.38
C MET A 215 -4.04 -14.59 23.01
N LYS A 216 -4.26 -15.86 23.34
CA LYS A 216 -5.56 -16.34 23.83
C LYS A 216 -5.81 -15.91 25.27
N GLU A 217 -4.74 -15.84 26.05
CA GLU A 217 -4.72 -15.58 27.48
C GLU A 217 -5.19 -14.16 27.82
N HIS A 218 -5.04 -13.21 26.87
CA HIS A 218 -5.46 -11.82 27.04
C HIS A 218 -6.87 -11.52 26.51
N SER A 219 -7.73 -12.55 26.46
CA SER A 219 -9.13 -12.43 26.00
C SER A 219 -9.91 -11.35 26.77
N ASP A 220 -9.73 -11.24 28.08
CA ASP A 220 -10.41 -10.23 28.90
C ASP A 220 -10.00 -8.78 28.55
N ILE A 221 -8.72 -8.58 28.21
CA ILE A 221 -8.20 -7.28 27.75
C ILE A 221 -8.73 -6.99 26.35
N ARG A 222 -8.64 -7.95 25.42
CA ARG A 222 -9.14 -7.80 24.05
C ARG A 222 -10.64 -7.50 24.02
N LEU A 223 -11.47 -8.20 24.81
CA LEU A 223 -12.90 -7.91 24.94
C LEU A 223 -13.16 -6.47 25.42
N THR A 224 -12.36 -5.96 26.37
CA THR A 224 -12.48 -4.57 26.80
C THR A 224 -12.17 -3.60 25.64
N GLN A 225 -11.13 -3.89 24.85
CA GLN A 225 -10.75 -3.06 23.70
C GLN A 225 -11.79 -3.11 22.58
N ILE A 226 -12.41 -4.28 22.32
CA ILE A 226 -13.55 -4.43 21.40
C ILE A 226 -14.70 -3.52 21.85
N GLN A 227 -15.05 -3.56 23.13
CA GLN A 227 -16.10 -2.70 23.69
C GLN A 227 -15.78 -1.20 23.54
N GLU A 228 -14.52 -0.81 23.77
CA GLU A 228 -14.06 0.56 23.54
C GLU A 228 -14.19 0.97 22.05
N CYS A 229 -13.84 0.08 21.12
CA CYS A 229 -14.03 0.31 19.68
C CYS A 229 -15.50 0.51 19.35
N PHE A 230 -16.39 -0.44 19.71
CA PHE A 230 -17.82 -0.35 19.42
C PHE A 230 -18.46 0.88 20.03
N LYS A 231 -18.04 1.30 21.23
CA LYS A 231 -18.48 2.57 21.82
C LYS A 231 -18.10 3.75 20.91
N GLN A 232 -16.87 3.78 20.39
CA GLN A 232 -16.44 4.83 19.47
C GLN A 232 -17.25 4.81 18.15
N LEU A 233 -17.61 3.63 17.63
CA LEU A 233 -18.44 3.51 16.43
C LEU A 233 -19.85 4.08 16.66
N VAL A 234 -20.47 3.76 17.80
CA VAL A 234 -21.79 4.30 18.19
C VAL A 234 -21.74 5.82 18.36
N GLU A 235 -20.64 6.37 18.88
CA GLU A 235 -20.46 7.83 18.97
C GLU A 235 -20.33 8.53 17.60
N TRP A 236 -19.84 7.82 16.58
CA TRP A 236 -19.71 8.35 15.21
C TRP A 236 -20.95 8.12 14.34
N ASP A 237 -21.80 7.18 14.72
CA ASP A 237 -22.97 6.82 13.93
C ASP A 237 -24.06 7.90 14.05
N ASP A 238 -24.15 8.74 13.01
CA ASP A 238 -25.22 9.70 12.79
C ASP A 238 -26.22 9.24 11.72
N GLY A 239 -26.15 7.97 11.32
CA GLY A 239 -26.96 7.36 10.25
C GLY A 239 -26.57 7.77 8.83
N LYS A 240 -25.49 8.56 8.65
CA LYS A 240 -25.03 9.06 7.34
C LYS A 240 -23.55 8.84 7.09
N THR A 241 -22.75 8.89 8.15
CA THR A 241 -21.30 8.75 8.11
C THR A 241 -20.91 7.33 7.71
N VAL A 242 -20.00 7.19 6.75
CA VAL A 242 -19.43 5.88 6.41
C VAL A 242 -18.35 5.56 7.44
N ILE A 243 -18.48 4.45 8.15
CA ILE A 243 -17.54 4.04 9.20
C ILE A 243 -16.86 2.74 8.78
N VAL A 244 -15.52 2.74 8.73
CA VAL A 244 -14.70 1.56 8.50
C VAL A 244 -13.90 1.26 9.76
N PHE A 245 -14.22 0.13 10.39
CA PHE A 245 -13.50 -0.40 11.54
C PHE A 245 -12.81 -1.71 11.16
N GLY A 246 -11.53 -1.83 11.48
CA GLY A 246 -10.81 -3.08 11.30
C GLY A 246 -9.37 -3.01 11.77
N GLY A 247 -8.60 -3.97 11.27
CA GLY A 247 -7.22 -4.18 11.63
C GLY A 247 -6.95 -5.65 11.96
N ASP A 248 -5.89 -5.91 12.72
CA ASP A 248 -5.68 -7.22 13.33
C ASP A 248 -6.38 -7.25 14.68
N LEU A 249 -7.58 -7.81 14.68
CA LEU A 249 -8.42 -7.82 15.87
C LEU A 249 -8.04 -8.93 16.85
N ASN A 250 -7.20 -9.90 16.46
CA ASN A 250 -6.90 -11.09 17.27
C ASN A 250 -8.16 -11.79 17.86
N ALA A 251 -9.36 -11.50 17.34
CA ALA A 251 -10.62 -11.91 17.93
C ALA A 251 -10.91 -13.36 17.57
N ARG A 252 -11.57 -14.06 18.48
CA ARG A 252 -12.12 -15.40 18.25
C ARG A 252 -13.63 -15.29 18.19
N ASP A 253 -14.29 -16.18 17.46
CA ASP A 253 -15.75 -16.14 17.28
C ASP A 253 -16.57 -16.15 18.57
N SER A 254 -16.00 -16.62 19.69
CA SER A 254 -16.65 -16.62 21.00
C SER A 254 -16.61 -15.27 21.74
N GLU A 255 -15.86 -14.30 21.24
CA GLU A 255 -15.67 -12.95 21.80
C GLU A 255 -16.57 -11.93 21.11
#